data_AF-A0A9X3PVS1-F1
#
_entry.id   AF-A0A9X3PVS1-F1
#
_cell.length_a   1.000
_cell.length_b   1.000
_cell.length_c   1.000
_cell.angle_alpha   90.00
_cell.angle_beta   90.00
_cell.angle_gamma   90.00
#
_symmetry.space_group_name_H-M   'P 1'
#
loop_
_entity.id
_entity.type
_entity.pdbx_description
1 polymer ?
#
loop_
_entity_poly.entity_id
_entity_poly.type
_entity_poly.pdbx_seq_one_letter_code
_entity_poly.pdbx_strand_id
1 'polypeptide(L)'
;MAKPDKRAQDKGAAKKTPPKKEGPRAEQVAGGSPSGPTVPPRLKETYQRQVVAALMKEFGYKNLMQVPKLDHIVLNVGMGEAIQNVKLLEGAVGELSVISGQKPVTTRAKKAIAGFKLRQGMPIGTKVTLRSRRMYEFLDRLMALA
;
A
#
# COMPACT_ATOMS: atom_id res chain seq x y z
N MET A 1 71.99 -14.35 -33.93
CA MET A 1 71.78 -13.28 -32.94
C MET A 1 70.77 -13.77 -31.93
N ALA A 2 70.89 -13.72 -30.61
CA ALA A 2 71.99 -13.77 -29.64
C ALA A 2 71.34 -14.27 -28.33
N LYS A 3 72.14 -14.88 -27.47
CA LYS A 3 71.77 -15.71 -26.31
C LYS A 3 71.09 -14.97 -25.12
N PRO A 4 70.56 -15.74 -24.13
CA PRO A 4 69.72 -15.32 -23.00
C PRO A 4 70.51 -14.93 -21.73
N ASP A 5 69.78 -14.73 -20.63
CA ASP A 5 70.19 -14.73 -19.20
C ASP A 5 70.99 -13.53 -18.64
N LYS A 6 70.39 -12.86 -17.63
CA LYS A 6 70.91 -12.86 -16.24
C LYS A 6 70.01 -12.10 -15.26
N ARG A 7 69.57 -12.85 -14.25
CA ARG A 7 69.21 -12.41 -12.89
C ARG A 7 70.36 -11.60 -12.25
N ALA A 8 69.99 -10.57 -11.48
CA ALA A 8 70.58 -10.17 -10.19
C ALA A 8 69.74 -8.99 -9.64
N GLN A 9 69.25 -8.90 -8.40
CA GLN A 9 69.27 -9.69 -7.16
C GLN A 9 68.02 -9.24 -6.38
N ASP A 10 67.15 -10.15 -5.93
CA ASP A 10 67.11 -10.72 -4.58
C ASP A 10 66.92 -9.69 -3.44
N LYS A 11 65.78 -9.79 -2.77
CA LYS A 11 65.69 -10.11 -1.33
C LYS A 11 64.24 -10.39 -0.94
N GLY A 12 64.00 -11.62 -0.53
CA GLY A 12 62.68 -12.10 -0.12
C GLY A 12 62.24 -11.66 1.28
N ALA A 13 60.95 -11.84 1.55
CA ALA A 13 60.43 -12.33 2.82
C ALA A 13 58.92 -12.62 2.66
N ALA A 14 58.56 -13.89 2.59
CA ALA A 14 57.18 -14.35 2.78
C ALA A 14 56.82 -14.29 4.27
N LYS A 15 55.65 -13.73 4.63
CA LYS A 15 54.74 -14.27 5.66
C LYS A 15 53.50 -13.37 5.89
N LYS A 16 52.33 -14.01 5.78
CA LYS A 16 51.14 -13.89 6.65
C LYS A 16 50.27 -12.60 6.60
N THR A 17 49.16 -12.68 5.87
CA THR A 17 47.82 -12.21 6.31
C THR A 17 47.47 -12.92 7.64
N PRO A 18 46.82 -12.31 8.67
CA PRO A 18 45.50 -11.59 8.67
C PRO A 18 45.42 -10.48 9.79
N PRO A 19 44.27 -10.03 10.39
CA PRO A 19 42.83 -10.05 10.07
C PRO A 19 42.08 -8.67 10.24
N LYS A 20 40.82 -8.64 9.75
CA LYS A 20 39.62 -7.87 10.19
C LYS A 20 39.75 -6.64 11.13
N LYS A 21 39.21 -5.50 10.68
CA LYS A 21 38.39 -4.59 11.50
C LYS A 21 37.17 -4.11 10.70
N GLU A 22 36.01 -4.67 11.00
CA GLU A 22 34.69 -4.17 10.60
C GLU A 22 34.22 -3.14 11.63
N GLY A 23 33.70 -1.99 11.14
CA GLY A 23 32.80 -1.09 11.88
C GLY A 23 33.09 0.40 11.68
N PRO A 24 32.08 1.30 11.73
CA PRO A 24 30.64 1.11 11.56
C PRO A 24 30.08 1.83 10.31
N ARG A 25 28.88 1.39 9.92
CA ARG A 25 28.07 1.84 8.79
C ARG A 25 27.70 3.32 8.97
N ALA A 26 28.08 4.17 8.00
CA ALA A 26 27.60 5.55 7.95
C ALA A 26 26.12 5.57 7.54
N GLU A 27 25.34 6.22 8.40
CA GLU A 27 23.92 6.45 8.30
C GLU A 27 23.63 7.70 7.45
N GLN A 28 22.49 7.67 6.75
CA GLN A 28 21.68 8.80 6.24
C GLN A 28 22.05 9.47 4.91
N VAL A 29 21.13 9.36 3.93
CA VAL A 29 20.17 10.41 3.48
C VAL A 29 19.14 9.77 2.52
N ALA A 30 17.87 9.57 2.92
CA ALA A 30 16.71 10.48 2.91
C ALA A 30 16.03 10.68 1.53
N GLY A 31 14.79 10.18 1.40
CA GLY A 31 13.93 10.29 0.21
C GLY A 31 12.45 9.96 0.45
N GLY A 32 11.80 10.73 1.34
CA GLY A 32 10.38 11.16 1.22
C GLY A 32 9.24 10.17 1.52
N SER A 33 8.76 10.13 2.76
CA SER A 33 7.32 9.97 3.06
C SER A 33 6.99 10.75 4.33
N PRO A 34 5.94 11.58 4.35
CA PRO A 34 5.66 12.47 5.47
C PRO A 34 5.25 11.66 6.68
N SER A 35 6.15 11.59 7.65
CA SER A 35 5.90 11.15 9.01
C SER A 35 5.03 12.19 9.73
N GLY A 36 3.73 12.15 9.49
CA GLY A 36 2.76 12.68 10.45
C GLY A 36 2.64 11.73 11.65
N PRO A 37 2.12 12.18 12.80
CA PRO A 37 1.94 11.32 13.96
C PRO A 37 1.10 10.11 13.56
N THR A 38 1.64 8.91 13.76
CA THR A 38 0.89 7.67 13.51
C THR A 38 -0.09 7.43 14.65
N VAL A 39 -1.11 8.28 14.75
CA VAL A 39 -2.20 8.08 15.69
C VAL A 39 -2.98 6.84 15.23
N PRO A 40 -3.04 5.77 16.04
CA PRO A 40 -3.88 4.62 15.71
C PRO A 40 -5.34 5.06 15.59
N PRO A 41 -6.09 4.59 14.58
CA PRO A 41 -7.50 4.93 14.44
C PRO A 41 -8.27 4.48 15.69
N ARG A 42 -9.14 5.34 16.24
CA ARG A 42 -9.91 5.06 17.45
C ARG A 42 -10.63 3.70 17.38
N LEU A 43 -11.30 3.43 16.26
CA LEU A 43 -12.01 2.17 16.01
C LEU A 43 -11.10 0.94 16.04
N LYS A 44 -9.83 1.07 15.66
CA LYS A 44 -8.88 -0.05 15.70
C LYS A 44 -8.54 -0.44 17.14
N GLU A 45 -8.40 0.54 18.03
CA GLU A 45 -8.17 0.29 19.45
C GLU A 45 -9.41 -0.31 20.13
N THR A 46 -10.59 0.25 19.86
CA THR A 46 -11.86 -0.27 20.37
C THR A 46 -12.08 -1.72 19.93
N TYR A 47 -11.77 -2.02 18.66
CA TYR A 47 -11.87 -3.37 18.12
C TYR A 47 -10.97 -4.35 18.89
N GLN A 48 -9.70 -4.02 19.07
CA GLN A 48 -8.74 -4.90 19.75
C GLN A 48 -9.04 -5.11 21.23
N ARG A 49 -9.47 -4.06 21.94
CA ARG A 49 -9.65 -4.11 23.40
C ARG A 49 -11.00 -4.67 23.83
N GLN A 50 -12.07 -4.26 23.16
CA GLN A 50 -13.44 -4.52 23.61
C GLN A 50 -14.14 -5.56 22.73
N VAL A 51 -14.09 -5.37 21.41
CA VAL A 51 -14.86 -6.20 20.47
C VAL A 51 -14.31 -7.62 20.39
N VAL A 52 -12.98 -7.79 20.34
CA VAL A 52 -12.36 -9.13 20.32
C VAL A 52 -12.73 -9.93 21.58
N ALA A 53 -12.66 -9.31 22.76
CA ALA A 53 -12.98 -9.98 24.02
C ALA A 53 -14.47 -10.34 24.13
N ALA A 54 -15.37 -9.48 23.65
CA ALA A 54 -16.81 -9.76 23.60
C ALA A 54 -17.12 -10.91 22.64
N LEU A 55 -16.57 -10.89 21.41
CA LEU A 55 -16.79 -11.93 20.41
C LEU A 55 -16.26 -13.30 20.84
N MET A 56 -15.13 -13.34 21.55
CA MET A 56 -14.62 -14.62 22.09
C MET A 56 -15.52 -15.21 23.16
N LYS A 57 -16.14 -14.35 24.00
CA LYS A 57 -17.07 -14.80 25.06
C LYS A 57 -18.40 -15.28 24.48
N GLU A 58 -18.95 -14.55 23.51
CA GLU A 58 -20.24 -14.90 22.90
C GLU A 58 -20.18 -16.12 21.98
N PHE A 59 -19.12 -16.25 21.18
CA PHE A 59 -19.03 -17.29 20.14
C PHE A 59 -18.05 -18.42 20.49
N GLY A 60 -17.34 -18.34 21.63
CA GLY A 60 -16.50 -19.42 22.13
C GLY A 60 -15.33 -19.80 21.22
N TYR A 61 -14.77 -18.84 20.48
CA TYR A 61 -13.64 -19.10 19.57
C TYR A 61 -12.44 -19.70 20.31
N LYS A 62 -11.94 -20.84 19.82
CA LYS A 62 -10.78 -21.55 20.42
C LYS A 62 -9.45 -20.86 20.13
N ASN A 63 -9.39 -20.04 19.08
CA ASN A 63 -8.17 -19.38 18.64
C ASN A 63 -8.43 -17.88 18.40
N LEU A 64 -7.53 -17.03 18.89
CA LEU A 64 -7.58 -15.57 18.72
C LEU A 64 -7.65 -15.15 17.24
N MET A 65 -7.01 -15.90 16.36
CA MET A 65 -6.99 -15.62 14.92
C MET A 65 -8.29 -15.97 14.20
N GLN A 66 -9.23 -16.67 14.85
CA GLN A 66 -10.55 -16.96 14.28
C GLN A 66 -11.52 -15.78 14.40
N VAL A 67 -11.18 -14.77 15.21
CA VAL A 67 -12.06 -13.63 15.44
C VAL A 67 -12.25 -12.84 14.13
N PRO A 68 -13.49 -12.60 13.69
CA PRO A 68 -13.76 -11.91 12.42
C PRO A 68 -13.20 -10.50 12.39
N LYS A 69 -12.39 -10.20 11.38
CA LYS A 69 -11.77 -8.88 11.15
C LYS A 69 -12.25 -8.23 9.86
N LEU A 70 -12.26 -6.90 9.85
CA LEU A 70 -12.43 -6.14 8.62
C LEU A 70 -11.15 -6.23 7.78
N ASP A 71 -11.28 -6.70 6.53
CA ASP A 71 -10.15 -6.84 5.61
C ASP A 71 -9.96 -5.58 4.74
N HIS A 72 -11.00 -5.18 4.03
CA HIS A 72 -10.99 -4.00 3.17
C HIS A 72 -12.39 -3.42 2.95
N ILE A 73 -12.46 -2.12 2.67
CA ILE A 73 -13.69 -1.43 2.25
C ILE A 73 -13.50 -0.98 0.80
N VAL A 74 -14.46 -1.32 -0.07
CA VAL A 74 -14.48 -0.86 -1.46
C VAL A 74 -15.57 0.19 -1.63
N LEU A 75 -15.18 1.37 -2.09
CA LEU A 75 -16.12 2.40 -2.53
C LEU A 75 -16.15 2.36 -4.05
N ASN A 76 -17.33 2.23 -4.63
CA ASN A 76 -17.53 2.14 -6.06
C ASN A 76 -18.68 3.07 -6.46
N VAL A 77 -18.39 3.98 -7.39
CA VAL A 77 -19.38 4.89 -7.96
C VAL A 77 -19.49 4.60 -9.45
N GLY A 78 -20.66 4.11 -9.85
CA GLY A 78 -21.01 3.91 -11.25
C GLY A 78 -21.85 5.08 -11.76
N MET A 79 -21.40 5.74 -12.83
CA MET A 79 -22.15 6.83 -13.45
C MET A 79 -22.51 6.40 -14.87
N GLY A 80 -23.76 6.01 -15.10
CA GLY A 80 -24.22 5.61 -16.43
C GLY A 80 -24.08 6.71 -17.48
N GLU A 81 -24.13 7.97 -17.04
CA GLU A 81 -23.98 9.17 -17.87
C GLU A 81 -22.52 9.54 -18.18
N ALA A 82 -21.54 8.90 -17.51
CA ALA A 82 -20.13 9.19 -17.74
C ALA A 82 -19.65 8.82 -19.16
N ILE A 83 -20.44 8.02 -19.89
CA ILE A 83 -20.21 7.73 -21.32
C ILE A 83 -20.35 9.00 -22.16
N GLN A 84 -21.31 9.87 -21.82
CA GLN A 84 -21.62 11.07 -22.58
C GLN A 84 -20.83 12.28 -22.07
N ASN A 85 -20.52 12.33 -20.77
CA ASN A 85 -19.81 13.44 -20.17
C ASN A 85 -18.64 12.98 -19.28
N VAL A 86 -17.44 13.07 -19.84
CA VAL A 86 -16.19 12.71 -19.14
C VAL A 86 -15.91 13.63 -17.93
N LYS A 87 -16.42 14.87 -17.94
CA LYS A 87 -16.19 15.83 -16.85
C LYS A 87 -16.85 15.41 -15.54
N LEU A 88 -18.02 14.75 -15.62
CA LEU A 88 -18.69 14.19 -14.44
C LEU A 88 -17.81 13.12 -13.77
N LEU A 89 -17.10 12.34 -14.58
CA LEU A 89 -16.19 11.32 -14.08
C LEU A 89 -14.98 11.94 -13.36
N GLU A 90 -14.42 13.04 -13.89
CA GLU A 90 -13.35 13.78 -13.24
C GLU A 90 -13.80 14.42 -11.92
N GLY A 91 -15.01 14.98 -11.88
CA GLY A 91 -15.62 15.50 -10.65
C GLY A 91 -15.74 14.42 -9.57
N ALA A 92 -16.32 13.27 -9.90
CA ALA A 92 -16.46 12.15 -8.97
C ALA A 92 -15.10 11.58 -8.50
N VAL A 93 -14.08 11.60 -9.36
CA VAL A 93 -12.71 11.23 -8.97
C VAL A 93 -12.16 12.22 -7.94
N GLY A 94 -12.41 13.52 -8.13
CA GLY A 94 -12.03 14.57 -7.17
C GLY A 94 -12.70 14.38 -5.81
N GLU A 95 -14.02 14.24 -5.80
CA GLU A 95 -14.80 14.05 -4.56
C GLU A 95 -14.38 12.80 -3.79
N LEU A 96 -14.27 11.65 -4.47
CA LEU A 96 -13.82 10.42 -3.83
C LEU A 96 -12.38 10.53 -3.34
N SER A 97 -11.52 11.29 -4.01
CA SER A 97 -10.15 11.53 -3.53
C SER A 97 -10.14 12.32 -2.23
N VAL A 98 -11.05 13.30 -2.07
CA VAL A 98 -11.19 14.10 -0.84
C VAL A 98 -11.74 13.23 0.30
N ILE A 99 -12.80 12.45 0.04
CA ILE A 99 -13.44 11.60 1.05
C ILE A 99 -12.49 10.51 1.53
N SER A 100 -11.83 9.82 0.59
CA SER A 100 -11.05 8.61 0.89
C SER A 100 -9.57 8.87 1.17
N GLY A 101 -9.06 10.08 0.85
CA GLY A 101 -7.64 10.42 0.95
C GLY A 101 -6.74 9.59 0.02
N GLN A 102 -7.33 8.95 -1.00
CA GLN A 102 -6.65 8.07 -1.93
C GLN A 102 -7.17 8.30 -3.35
N LYS A 103 -6.25 8.38 -4.31
CA LYS A 103 -6.61 8.53 -5.72
C LYS A 103 -7.45 7.33 -6.19
N PRO A 104 -8.70 7.53 -6.63
CA PRO A 104 -9.54 6.46 -7.15
C PRO A 104 -9.06 5.94 -8.51
N VAL A 105 -9.45 4.70 -8.83
CA VAL A 105 -9.17 4.04 -10.11
C VAL A 105 -10.41 4.06 -10.98
N THR A 106 -10.28 4.62 -12.20
CA THR A 106 -11.35 4.61 -13.20
C THR A 106 -11.62 3.19 -13.70
N THR A 107 -12.87 2.75 -13.63
CA THR A 107 -13.31 1.43 -14.11
C THR A 107 -13.76 1.54 -15.57
N ARG A 108 -13.29 0.59 -16.39
CA ARG A 108 -13.61 0.49 -17.82
C ARG A 108 -14.58 -0.67 -18.09
N ALA A 109 -15.41 -0.50 -19.11
CA ALA A 109 -16.36 -1.49 -19.57
C ALA A 109 -15.66 -2.76 -20.07
N LYS A 110 -16.05 -3.94 -19.55
CA LYS A 110 -15.53 -5.24 -20.02
C LYS A 110 -16.29 -5.79 -21.23
N LYS A 111 -17.60 -5.52 -21.31
CA LYS A 111 -18.49 -6.02 -22.36
C LYS A 111 -19.16 -4.84 -23.06
N ALA A 112 -19.44 -4.98 -24.36
CA ALA A 112 -20.26 -4.04 -25.10
C ALA A 112 -21.72 -4.49 -25.00
N ILE A 113 -22.61 -3.56 -24.64
CA ILE A 113 -24.05 -3.81 -24.52
C ILE A 113 -24.76 -2.64 -25.19
N ALA A 114 -25.43 -2.91 -26.31
CA ALA A 114 -26.07 -1.88 -27.13
C ALA A 114 -27.15 -1.09 -26.38
N GLY A 115 -27.91 -1.75 -25.49
CA GLY A 115 -28.98 -1.11 -24.70
C GLY A 115 -28.48 0.02 -23.78
N PHE A 116 -27.23 -0.09 -23.29
CA PHE A 116 -26.60 0.95 -22.47
C PHE A 116 -25.68 1.88 -23.27
N LYS A 117 -25.71 1.78 -24.62
CA LYS A 117 -24.79 2.48 -25.52
C LYS A 117 -23.31 2.26 -25.14
N LEU A 118 -23.01 1.09 -24.54
CA LEU A 118 -21.69 0.75 -24.02
C LEU A 118 -20.85 -0.01 -25.05
N ARG A 119 -19.58 0.40 -25.17
CA ARG A 119 -18.52 -0.21 -25.96
C ARG A 119 -17.41 -0.64 -25.02
N GLN A 120 -16.70 -1.72 -25.37
CA GLN A 120 -15.59 -2.21 -24.56
C GLN A 120 -14.52 -1.12 -24.40
N GLY A 121 -13.96 -1.02 -23.19
CA GLY A 121 -12.90 -0.06 -22.87
C GLY A 121 -13.36 1.35 -22.48
N MET A 122 -14.65 1.69 -22.65
CA MET A 122 -15.15 3.00 -22.23
C MET A 122 -15.14 3.15 -20.70
N PRO A 123 -14.77 4.32 -20.15
CA PRO A 123 -14.82 4.58 -18.72
C PRO A 123 -16.30 4.71 -18.28
N ILE A 124 -16.69 4.00 -17.22
CA ILE A 124 -18.08 3.99 -16.69
C ILE A 124 -18.13 4.59 -15.29
N GLY A 125 -17.08 4.38 -14.50
CA GLY A 125 -17.12 4.76 -13.11
C GLY A 125 -15.75 4.81 -12.49
N THR A 126 -15.74 4.88 -11.18
CA THR A 126 -14.53 5.00 -10.39
C THR A 126 -14.67 4.20 -9.11
N LYS A 127 -13.58 3.55 -8.70
CA LYS A 127 -13.53 2.75 -7.48
C LYS A 127 -12.29 3.03 -6.68
N VAL A 128 -12.38 2.94 -5.36
CA VAL A 128 -11.23 2.96 -4.46
C VAL A 128 -11.35 1.83 -3.45
N THR A 129 -10.22 1.20 -3.15
CA THR A 129 -10.15 0.14 -2.13
C THR A 129 -9.30 0.66 -0.98
N LEU A 130 -9.92 0.77 0.18
CA LEU A 130 -9.29 1.21 1.43
C LEU A 130 -8.90 -0.01 2.25
N ARG A 131 -7.67 0.00 2.74
CA ARG A 131 -7.09 -1.05 3.59
C ARG A 131 -6.43 -0.44 4.81
N SER A 132 -6.17 -1.28 5.81
CA SER A 132 -5.39 -0.93 6.99
C SER A 132 -5.93 0.33 7.68
N ARG A 133 -5.09 1.35 7.87
CA ARG A 133 -5.43 2.56 8.63
C ARG A 133 -6.55 3.39 7.98
N ARG A 134 -6.48 3.63 6.67
CA ARG A 134 -7.44 4.46 5.93
C ARG A 134 -8.84 3.89 5.95
N MET A 135 -8.96 2.55 6.02
CA MET A 135 -10.24 1.86 6.15
C MET A 135 -10.93 2.21 7.48
N TYR A 136 -10.23 2.12 8.60
CA TYR A 136 -10.79 2.45 9.91
C TYR A 136 -11.08 3.95 10.06
N GLU A 137 -10.24 4.82 9.50
CA GLU A 137 -10.49 6.28 9.51
C GLU A 137 -11.69 6.67 8.64
N PHE A 138 -11.91 5.98 7.52
CA PHE A 138 -13.09 6.18 6.69
C PHE A 138 -14.35 5.71 7.42
N LEU A 139 -14.30 4.52 8.05
CA LEU A 139 -15.42 3.97 8.81
C LEU A 139 -15.80 4.86 10.00
N ASP A 140 -14.80 5.39 10.72
CA ASP A 140 -15.02 6.29 11.85
C ASP A 140 -15.69 7.59 11.40
N ARG A 141 -15.19 8.19 10.30
CA ARG A 141 -15.83 9.38 9.70
C ARG A 141 -17.25 9.09 9.23
N LEU A 142 -17.50 7.92 8.64
CA LEU A 142 -18.83 7.52 8.18
C LEU A 142 -19.81 7.37 9.34
N MET A 143 -19.40 6.76 10.46
CA MET A 143 -20.29 6.56 11.61
C MET A 143 -20.54 7.84 12.43
N ALA A 144 -19.58 8.78 12.44
CA ALA A 144 -19.62 9.95 13.33
C ALA A 144 -20.15 11.24 12.67
N LEU A 145 -20.02 11.38 11.35
CA LEU A 145 -20.30 12.64 10.64
C LEU A 145 -21.34 12.55 9.52
N ALA A 146 -21.52 11.38 8.90
CA ALA A 146 -22.28 11.25 7.65
C ALA A 146 -23.80 11.39 7.84
#